data_AF-A0A3A4B1K4-F1
#
_entry.id   AF-A0A3A4B1K4-F1
#
_cell.length_a   1.000
_cell.length_b   1.000
_cell.length_c   1.000
_cell.angle_alpha   90.00
_cell.angle_beta   90.00
_cell.angle_gamma   90.00
#
_symmetry.space_group_name_H-M   'P 1'
#
loop_
_entity.id
_entity.type
_entity.pdbx_description
1 polymer ?
#
loop_
_entity_poly.entity_id
_entity_poly.type
_entity_poly.pdbx_seq_one_letter_code
_entity_poly.pdbx_strand_id
1 'polypeptide(L)'
;MTCARSGGSCPGPQGNREVRQKLPINRVSIGVSVPPEIPATLSAMTLPPLASTDIRPKFDPLNLDQLSRNLREALDGQRREPLESLEEFPGAGLYALYYKGDHPLYAELKSKDVPIYVGKAEAGNSSYGDPPDETKPALFARVGKHGASIAEASCNLAVTDFDIRLLPLDDVWIVLGERALLRAYAPVLWNTLMPGFGANPAGTARDNARSIWDSIHPGRPRAKGLLCNRRFTRAEMEARIRAGIAVFSLEESDPSRETELRRLRGQRANMIWSPAKKGAADRRLRVYRPDAFLSENAAFGLDLTEVRWVAVGDTSDALPDPEEVAEVNTLAAEQSGV
;
A
#
# COMPACT_ATOMS: atom_id res chain seq x y z
N MET A 1 -44.63 -13.37 -48.24
CA MET A 1 -45.29 -12.05 -48.17
C MET A 1 -44.23 -10.99 -47.99
N THR A 2 -44.36 -9.97 -48.82
CA THR A 2 -43.48 -8.86 -49.16
C THR A 2 -43.64 -7.66 -48.21
N CYS A 3 -42.80 -6.64 -48.46
CA CYS A 3 -42.81 -5.23 -47.99
C CYS A 3 -41.97 -4.92 -46.74
N ALA A 4 -40.89 -4.13 -46.71
CA ALA A 4 -40.38 -2.95 -47.46
C ALA A 4 -40.60 -1.60 -46.73
N ARG A 5 -39.52 -0.77 -46.75
CA ARG A 5 -39.40 0.68 -46.48
C ARG A 5 -39.48 1.10 -45.00
N SER A 6 -38.81 2.13 -44.48
CA SER A 6 -37.91 3.23 -44.95
C SER A 6 -37.40 3.92 -43.67
N GLY A 7 -36.14 4.35 -43.53
CA GLY A 7 -35.69 5.71 -43.91
C GLY A 7 -36.20 6.81 -42.96
N GLY A 8 -35.35 7.35 -42.09
CA GLY A 8 -35.68 8.55 -41.28
C GLY A 8 -34.60 8.92 -40.25
N SER A 9 -33.81 9.95 -40.56
CA SER A 9 -32.78 10.58 -39.71
C SER A 9 -33.33 11.71 -38.82
N CYS A 10 -32.50 12.08 -37.83
CA CYS A 10 -32.40 13.37 -37.09
C CYS A 10 -33.15 13.48 -35.73
N PRO A 11 -32.72 14.37 -34.79
CA PRO A 11 -31.38 14.93 -34.53
C PRO A 11 -30.97 14.88 -33.03
N GLY A 12 -29.66 14.94 -32.76
CA GLY A 12 -29.09 15.09 -31.42
C GLY A 12 -29.14 16.55 -30.91
N PRO A 13 -29.12 16.76 -29.58
CA PRO A 13 -29.25 18.08 -28.97
C PRO A 13 -27.97 18.94 -29.12
N GLN A 14 -28.19 20.18 -29.53
CA GLN A 14 -27.21 21.26 -29.59
C GLN A 14 -26.98 21.85 -28.19
N GLY A 15 -25.74 22.22 -27.87
CA GLY A 15 -25.39 22.90 -26.62
C GLY A 15 -23.97 23.50 -26.65
N ASN A 16 -23.90 24.74 -27.11
CA ASN A 16 -22.88 25.79 -26.95
C ASN A 16 -21.39 25.43 -26.76
N ARG A 17 -20.60 25.70 -27.81
CA ARG A 17 -19.18 26.05 -27.72
C ARG A 17 -19.05 27.57 -27.57
N GLU A 18 -18.56 28.03 -26.42
CA GLU A 18 -18.09 29.41 -26.26
C GLU A 18 -16.78 29.62 -27.03
N VAL A 19 -16.81 30.58 -27.94
CA VAL A 19 -15.66 31.04 -28.72
C VAL A 19 -14.93 32.11 -27.93
N ARG A 20 -13.76 31.77 -27.35
CA ARG A 20 -12.81 32.77 -26.81
C ARG A 20 -12.17 33.55 -27.96
N GLN A 21 -12.59 34.80 -28.14
CA GLN A 21 -11.89 35.75 -29.01
C GLN A 21 -10.58 36.22 -28.35
N LYS A 22 -9.48 36.10 -29.10
CA LYS A 22 -8.13 36.58 -28.74
C LYS A 22 -7.98 38.03 -29.16
N LEU A 23 -7.67 38.94 -28.22
CA LEU A 23 -7.19 40.28 -28.53
C LEU A 23 -5.68 40.26 -28.88
N PRO A 24 -5.22 41.03 -29.87
CA PRO A 24 -3.81 41.09 -30.24
C PRO A 24 -2.98 41.96 -29.28
N ILE A 25 -1.84 41.41 -28.85
CA ILE A 25 -0.83 42.09 -28.03
C ILE A 25 0.08 42.88 -28.97
N ASN A 26 0.06 44.21 -28.89
CA ASN A 26 1.00 45.09 -29.58
C ASN A 26 2.38 45.03 -28.93
N ARG A 27 3.41 44.73 -29.75
CA ARG A 27 4.82 44.84 -29.41
C ARG A 27 5.21 46.32 -29.30
N VAL A 28 5.67 46.73 -28.12
CA VAL A 28 6.42 47.99 -27.94
C VAL A 28 7.84 47.61 -27.54
N SER A 29 8.79 47.93 -28.41
CA SER A 29 10.23 47.82 -28.16
C SER A 29 10.66 48.99 -27.26
N ILE A 30 11.10 48.69 -26.05
CA ILE A 30 11.68 49.68 -25.13
C ILE A 30 13.16 49.34 -24.96
N GLY A 31 14.00 50.33 -25.25
CA GLY A 31 15.45 50.22 -25.34
C GLY A 31 16.13 49.81 -24.04
N VAL A 32 17.21 49.06 -24.19
CA VAL A 32 18.15 48.70 -23.12
C VAL A 32 18.89 49.97 -22.70
N SER A 33 18.64 50.43 -21.47
CA SER A 33 19.46 51.44 -20.80
C SER A 33 20.05 50.80 -19.53
N VAL A 34 21.37 50.83 -19.45
CA VAL A 34 22.16 50.30 -18.33
C VAL A 34 21.98 51.24 -17.13
N PRO A 35 21.51 50.77 -15.95
CA PRO A 35 21.40 51.62 -14.77
C PRO A 35 22.78 51.82 -14.10
N PRO A 36 23.03 52.99 -13.49
CA PRO A 36 24.27 53.27 -12.77
C PRO A 36 24.33 52.55 -11.42
N GLU A 37 25.55 52.28 -10.95
CA GLU A 37 25.89 51.61 -9.70
C GLU A 37 25.22 52.29 -8.48
N ILE A 38 24.58 51.49 -7.62
CA ILE A 38 23.96 51.94 -6.36
C ILE A 38 25.00 51.80 -5.23
N PRO A 39 25.33 52.86 -4.48
CA PRO A 39 26.23 52.78 -3.34
C PRO A 39 25.58 52.04 -2.16
N ALA A 40 26.36 51.13 -1.56
CA ALA A 40 25.97 50.32 -0.42
C ALA A 40 25.89 51.15 0.87
N THR A 41 24.69 51.50 1.30
CA THR A 41 24.34 51.72 2.72
C THR A 41 22.82 51.72 2.89
N LEU A 42 22.25 50.62 3.37
CA LEU A 42 20.89 50.57 3.90
C LEU A 42 20.97 50.13 5.36
N SER A 43 20.81 51.10 6.26
CA SER A 43 20.56 50.89 7.68
C SER A 43 19.30 50.04 7.88
N ALA A 44 19.39 49.13 8.86
CA ALA A 44 18.32 48.23 9.26
C ALA A 44 17.04 48.98 9.66
N MET A 45 15.96 48.78 8.90
CA MET A 45 14.59 48.99 9.38
C MET A 45 14.02 47.64 9.78
N THR A 46 13.99 47.38 11.09
CA THR A 46 13.34 46.21 11.68
C THR A 46 11.85 46.27 11.42
N LEU A 47 11.32 45.36 10.59
CA LEU A 47 9.89 45.13 10.47
C LEU A 47 9.34 44.68 11.84
N PRO A 48 8.16 45.16 12.28
CA PRO A 48 7.53 44.64 13.47
C PRO A 48 7.24 43.14 13.29
N PRO A 49 7.42 42.31 14.34
CA PRO A 49 7.09 40.89 14.25
C PRO A 49 5.62 40.74 13.86
N LEU A 50 5.35 39.96 12.82
CA LEU A 50 4.00 39.53 12.45
C LEU A 50 3.33 39.00 13.72
N ALA A 51 2.18 39.59 14.07
CA ALA A 51 1.38 39.17 15.20
C ALA A 51 1.22 37.65 15.18
N SER A 52 1.69 36.97 16.24
CA SER A 52 1.52 35.54 16.40
C SER A 52 0.02 35.27 16.34
N THR A 53 -0.42 34.63 15.27
CA THR A 53 -1.80 34.20 15.13
C THR A 53 -1.99 33.16 16.24
N ASP A 54 -2.74 33.52 17.27
CA ASP A 54 -3.14 32.60 18.35
C ASP A 54 -4.12 31.58 17.75
N ILE A 55 -3.58 30.60 17.04
CA ILE A 55 -4.35 29.46 16.53
C ILE A 55 -4.63 28.59 17.74
N ARG A 56 -5.79 28.79 18.37
CA ARG A 56 -6.28 27.84 19.37
C ARG A 56 -6.33 26.46 18.72
N PRO A 57 -5.69 25.43 19.31
CA PRO A 57 -5.73 24.10 18.74
C PRO A 57 -7.19 23.64 18.68
N LYS A 58 -7.62 23.17 17.51
CA LYS A 58 -8.96 22.57 17.36
C LYS A 58 -9.01 21.32 18.23
N PHE A 59 -10.04 21.21 19.06
CA PHE A 59 -10.32 19.96 19.76
C PHE A 59 -10.77 18.92 18.72
N ASP A 60 -9.94 17.90 18.53
CA ASP A 60 -10.27 16.76 17.68
C ASP A 60 -10.67 15.57 18.59
N PRO A 61 -11.98 15.30 18.77
CA PRO A 61 -12.45 14.19 19.59
C PRO A 61 -12.04 12.82 19.04
N LEU A 62 -11.54 12.77 17.79
CA LEU A 62 -11.08 11.58 17.10
C LEU A 62 -9.58 11.66 16.80
N ASN A 63 -8.83 12.38 17.63
CA ASN A 63 -7.38 12.48 17.51
C ASN A 63 -6.79 11.07 17.33
N LEU A 64 -6.17 10.86 16.16
CA LEU A 64 -5.73 9.55 15.74
C LEU A 64 -4.68 8.96 16.69
N ASP A 65 -3.83 9.76 17.33
CA ASP A 65 -2.83 9.27 18.29
C ASP A 65 -3.47 8.73 19.57
N GLN A 66 -4.50 9.41 20.08
CA GLN A 66 -5.21 8.93 21.26
C GLN A 66 -6.04 7.69 20.92
N LEU A 67 -6.70 7.68 19.76
CA LEU A 67 -7.42 6.51 19.29
C LEU A 67 -6.49 5.31 19.04
N SER A 68 -5.31 5.55 18.45
CA SER A 68 -4.29 4.53 18.20
C SER A 68 -3.81 3.89 19.49
N ARG A 69 -3.52 4.69 20.52
CA ARG A 69 -3.13 4.17 21.84
C ARG A 69 -4.24 3.36 22.48
N ASN A 70 -5.46 3.90 22.52
CA ASN A 70 -6.60 3.21 23.13
C ASN A 70 -6.91 1.87 22.44
N LEU A 71 -6.92 1.84 21.09
CA LEU A 71 -7.19 0.60 20.35
C LEU A 71 -6.05 -0.40 20.47
N ARG A 72 -4.79 0.07 20.46
CA ARG A 72 -3.63 -0.79 20.70
C ARG A 72 -3.67 -1.40 22.10
N GLU A 73 -3.93 -0.61 23.14
CA GLU A 73 -4.08 -1.11 24.51
C GLU A 73 -5.23 -2.11 24.62
N ALA A 74 -6.38 -1.81 24.01
CA ALA A 74 -7.53 -2.71 24.00
C ALA A 74 -7.23 -4.04 23.28
N LEU A 75 -6.50 -3.99 22.17
CA LEU A 75 -6.07 -5.18 21.43
C LEU A 75 -5.00 -5.96 22.21
N ASP A 76 -3.96 -5.31 22.73
CA ASP A 76 -2.87 -5.94 23.49
C ASP A 76 -3.38 -6.63 24.78
N GLY A 77 -4.44 -6.09 25.36
CA GLY A 77 -5.16 -6.71 26.49
C GLY A 77 -5.96 -7.95 26.14
N GLN A 78 -6.21 -8.23 24.85
CA GLN A 78 -6.89 -9.46 24.42
C GLN A 78 -5.97 -10.67 24.56
N ARG A 79 -6.59 -11.82 24.85
CA ARG A 79 -5.89 -13.10 24.89
C ARG A 79 -5.35 -13.45 23.50
N ARG A 80 -4.10 -13.92 23.44
CA ARG A 80 -3.56 -14.58 22.25
C ARG A 80 -4.14 -15.98 22.14
N GLU A 81 -4.70 -16.29 20.98
CA GLU A 81 -5.29 -17.60 20.67
C GLU A 81 -4.55 -18.23 19.49
N PRO A 82 -4.35 -19.56 19.47
CA PRO A 82 -3.78 -20.22 18.30
C PRO A 82 -4.68 -20.03 17.07
N LEU A 83 -4.11 -19.63 15.94
CA LEU A 83 -4.86 -19.40 14.70
C LEU A 83 -5.59 -20.66 14.20
N GLU A 84 -4.98 -21.83 14.41
CA GLU A 84 -5.50 -23.12 13.94
C GLU A 84 -6.75 -23.62 14.68
N SER A 85 -6.93 -23.19 15.94
CA SER A 85 -7.97 -23.69 16.84
C SER A 85 -9.02 -22.63 17.16
N LEU A 86 -9.13 -21.62 16.31
CA LEU A 86 -10.09 -20.54 16.51
C LEU A 86 -11.51 -21.07 16.29
N GLU A 87 -12.35 -20.92 17.31
CA GLU A 87 -13.77 -21.28 17.23
C GLU A 87 -14.56 -20.19 16.50
N GLU A 88 -15.68 -20.57 15.88
CA GLU A 88 -16.56 -19.62 15.19
C GLU A 88 -17.24 -18.69 16.20
N PHE A 89 -17.24 -17.39 15.91
CA PHE A 89 -17.92 -16.38 16.69
C PHE A 89 -18.57 -15.33 15.77
N PRO A 90 -19.72 -14.75 16.18
CA PRO A 90 -20.37 -13.68 15.42
C PRO A 90 -19.62 -12.36 15.56
N GLY A 91 -19.76 -11.48 14.57
CA GLY A 91 -19.32 -10.10 14.64
C GLY A 91 -18.26 -9.69 13.61
N ALA A 92 -17.97 -8.40 13.65
CA ALA A 92 -17.00 -7.69 12.85
C ALA A 92 -15.97 -7.03 13.76
N GLY A 93 -14.84 -6.59 13.20
CA GLY A 93 -13.83 -5.90 14.01
C GLY A 93 -12.43 -5.91 13.41
N LEU A 94 -11.46 -5.82 14.32
CA LEU A 94 -10.03 -5.79 14.04
C LEU A 94 -9.37 -7.08 14.52
N TYR A 95 -8.24 -7.41 13.93
CA TYR A 95 -7.41 -8.52 14.39
C TYR A 95 -5.94 -8.28 14.07
N ALA A 96 -5.10 -9.00 14.81
CA ALA A 96 -3.66 -8.99 14.60
C ALA A 96 -3.10 -10.41 14.67
N LEU A 97 -2.26 -10.75 13.69
CA LEU A 97 -1.53 -12.01 13.65
C LEU A 97 -0.14 -11.84 14.28
N TYR A 98 0.28 -12.82 15.05
CA TYR A 98 1.57 -12.86 15.73
C TYR A 98 2.31 -14.13 15.33
N TYR A 99 3.57 -13.99 14.92
CA TYR A 99 4.39 -15.12 14.52
C TYR A 99 5.17 -15.69 15.70
N LYS A 100 5.15 -17.01 15.87
CA LYS A 100 5.84 -17.75 16.93
C LYS A 100 6.69 -18.94 16.44
N GLY A 101 6.75 -19.16 15.13
CA GLY A 101 7.54 -20.24 14.52
C GLY A 101 9.03 -19.92 14.38
N ASP A 102 9.73 -20.78 13.64
CA ASP A 102 11.20 -20.75 13.51
C ASP A 102 11.70 -20.33 12.12
N HIS A 103 10.86 -19.69 11.31
CA HIS A 103 11.27 -19.18 10.00
C HIS A 103 12.44 -18.19 10.17
N PRO A 104 13.61 -18.41 9.53
CA PRO A 104 14.83 -17.63 9.81
C PRO A 104 14.68 -16.11 9.64
N LEU A 105 13.84 -15.66 8.69
CA LEU A 105 13.57 -14.22 8.53
C LEU A 105 12.82 -13.60 9.71
N TYR A 106 12.10 -14.39 10.50
CA TYR A 106 11.20 -13.90 11.56
C TYR A 106 11.64 -14.34 12.96
N ALA A 107 12.81 -14.93 13.10
CA ALA A 107 13.29 -15.49 14.36
C ALA A 107 13.25 -14.47 15.52
N GLU A 108 13.58 -13.21 15.25
CA GLU A 108 13.55 -12.13 16.26
C GLU A 108 12.13 -11.73 16.72
N LEU A 109 11.08 -12.08 15.97
CA LEU A 109 9.70 -11.76 16.34
C LEU A 109 9.15 -12.69 17.43
N LYS A 110 9.71 -13.90 17.55
CA LYS A 110 9.26 -14.93 18.50
C LYS A 110 9.28 -14.43 19.96
N SER A 111 10.24 -13.58 20.30
CA SER A 111 10.40 -12.99 21.63
C SER A 111 9.73 -11.63 21.79
N LYS A 112 9.03 -11.11 20.77
CA LYS A 112 8.46 -9.76 20.75
C LYS A 112 6.93 -9.83 20.74
N ASP A 113 6.27 -8.96 21.51
CA ASP A 113 4.81 -8.80 21.44
C ASP A 113 4.41 -7.82 20.33
N VAL A 114 4.79 -8.14 19.09
CA VAL A 114 4.53 -7.29 17.91
C VAL A 114 3.79 -8.08 16.83
N PRO A 115 2.74 -7.52 16.22
CA PRO A 115 2.01 -8.22 15.19
C PRO A 115 2.77 -8.20 13.86
N ILE A 116 2.75 -9.33 13.15
CA ILE A 116 3.31 -9.43 11.80
C ILE A 116 2.32 -8.90 10.75
N TYR A 117 1.03 -8.94 11.06
CA TYR A 117 -0.06 -8.45 10.22
C TYR A 117 -1.20 -7.89 11.08
N VAL A 118 -1.79 -6.79 10.64
CA VAL A 118 -3.01 -6.21 11.20
C VAL A 118 -4.06 -6.18 10.09
N GLY A 119 -5.30 -6.56 10.42
CA GLY A 119 -6.37 -6.51 9.45
C GLY A 119 -7.71 -6.20 10.08
N LYS A 120 -8.71 -6.08 9.21
CA LYS A 120 -10.09 -5.81 9.57
C LYS A 120 -11.08 -6.72 8.85
N ALA A 121 -12.29 -6.78 9.38
CA ALA A 121 -13.45 -7.34 8.72
C ALA A 121 -14.70 -6.56 9.12
N GLU A 122 -15.43 -6.03 8.16
CA GLU A 122 -16.70 -5.32 8.35
C GLU A 122 -17.86 -6.31 8.21
N ALA A 123 -18.96 -6.12 8.95
CA ALA A 123 -20.14 -7.00 8.88
C ALA A 123 -20.89 -6.86 7.53
N GLY A 124 -20.60 -5.80 6.78
CA GLY A 124 -20.97 -5.60 5.39
C GLY A 124 -21.24 -4.13 5.09
N ASN A 125 -21.29 -3.75 3.83
CA ASN A 125 -21.80 -2.42 3.48
C ASN A 125 -23.27 -2.38 3.89
N SER A 126 -23.63 -1.53 4.85
CA SER A 126 -25.01 -1.12 5.05
C SER A 126 -25.51 -0.61 3.70
N SER A 127 -26.33 -1.43 3.03
CA SER A 127 -27.02 -1.00 1.84
C SER A 127 -28.03 0.04 2.32
N TYR A 128 -27.72 1.32 2.15
CA TYR A 128 -28.63 2.44 2.40
C TYR A 128 -29.31 2.43 3.80
N GLY A 129 -28.51 2.49 4.88
CA GLY A 129 -29.02 2.88 6.20
C GLY A 129 -29.54 1.76 7.10
N ASP A 130 -29.49 0.50 6.67
CA ASP A 130 -29.77 -0.63 7.55
C ASP A 130 -28.60 -0.89 8.52
N PRO A 131 -28.87 -1.24 9.79
CA PRO A 131 -27.83 -1.58 10.75
C PRO A 131 -27.07 -2.85 10.30
N PRO A 132 -25.76 -2.96 10.63
CA PRO A 132 -24.98 -4.14 10.31
C PRO A 132 -25.58 -5.40 10.95
N ASP A 133 -25.49 -6.53 10.24
CA ASP A 133 -25.90 -7.82 10.79
C ASP A 133 -24.78 -8.42 11.64
N GLU A 134 -24.77 -8.06 12.92
CA GLU A 134 -23.77 -8.50 13.90
C GLU A 134 -23.82 -10.00 14.20
N THR A 135 -24.86 -10.72 13.75
CA THR A 135 -24.94 -12.18 13.91
C THR A 135 -24.02 -12.93 12.95
N LYS A 136 -23.55 -12.27 11.89
CA LYS A 136 -22.66 -12.88 10.91
C LYS A 136 -21.23 -12.98 11.43
N PRO A 137 -20.53 -14.11 11.22
CA PRO A 137 -19.14 -14.32 11.65
C PRO A 137 -18.15 -13.67 10.66
N ALA A 138 -18.29 -12.37 10.39
CA ALA A 138 -17.52 -11.67 9.35
C ALA A 138 -16.02 -11.68 9.66
N LEU A 139 -15.65 -11.41 10.92
CA LEU A 139 -14.28 -11.43 11.40
C LEU A 139 -13.67 -12.84 11.32
N PHE A 140 -14.37 -13.84 11.87
CA PHE A 140 -13.96 -15.23 11.79
C PHE A 140 -13.77 -15.70 10.34
N ALA A 141 -14.72 -15.41 9.45
CA ALA A 141 -14.62 -15.78 8.03
C ALA A 141 -13.42 -15.13 7.33
N ARG A 142 -13.08 -13.88 7.68
CA ARG A 142 -11.89 -13.20 7.16
C ARG A 142 -10.61 -13.84 7.67
N VAL A 143 -10.53 -14.13 8.96
CA VAL A 143 -9.38 -14.81 9.58
C VAL A 143 -9.19 -16.21 8.99
N GLY A 144 -10.26 -16.97 8.79
CA GLY A 144 -10.23 -18.28 8.16
C GLY A 144 -9.62 -18.25 6.74
N LYS A 145 -9.93 -17.23 5.94
CA LYS A 145 -9.28 -17.01 4.62
C LYS A 145 -7.78 -16.76 4.75
N HIS A 146 -7.35 -16.04 5.78
CA HIS A 146 -5.93 -15.83 6.05
C HIS A 146 -5.22 -17.10 6.50
N GLY A 147 -5.86 -17.89 7.38
CA GLY A 147 -5.36 -19.22 7.75
C GLY A 147 -5.19 -20.13 6.54
N ALA A 148 -6.18 -20.18 5.65
CA ALA A 148 -6.08 -20.93 4.39
C ALA A 148 -4.94 -20.42 3.50
N SER A 149 -4.78 -19.10 3.36
CA SER A 149 -3.66 -18.51 2.59
C SER A 149 -2.28 -18.84 3.18
N ILE A 150 -2.16 -18.99 4.51
CA ILE A 150 -0.92 -19.42 5.16
C ILE A 150 -0.69 -20.91 4.88
N ALA A 151 -1.73 -21.74 5.00
CA ALA A 151 -1.66 -23.18 4.72
C ALA A 151 -1.27 -23.48 3.25
N GLU A 152 -1.72 -22.65 2.30
CA GLU A 152 -1.30 -22.74 0.90
C GLU A 152 0.21 -22.45 0.72
N ALA A 153 0.81 -21.60 1.54
CA ALA A 153 2.25 -21.31 1.55
C ALA A 153 3.05 -22.30 2.42
N SER A 154 2.63 -23.56 2.47
CA SER A 154 3.18 -24.64 3.30
C SER A 154 4.65 -25.00 3.04
N CYS A 155 5.29 -24.42 2.03
CA CYS A 155 6.70 -24.67 1.77
C CYS A 155 7.61 -24.11 2.87
N ASN A 156 7.19 -23.04 3.55
CA ASN A 156 7.98 -22.38 4.58
C ASN A 156 7.16 -21.72 5.71
N LEU A 157 5.83 -21.86 5.70
CA LEU A 157 4.96 -21.42 6.79
C LEU A 157 4.06 -22.56 7.26
N ALA A 158 3.75 -22.59 8.55
CA ALA A 158 2.74 -23.46 9.14
C ALA A 158 1.73 -22.62 9.91
N VAL A 159 0.43 -22.98 9.84
CA VAL A 159 -0.63 -22.26 10.57
C VAL A 159 -0.41 -22.33 12.09
N THR A 160 0.16 -23.44 12.58
CA THR A 160 0.59 -23.65 13.96
C THR A 160 1.57 -22.59 14.48
N ASP A 161 2.29 -21.91 13.58
CA ASP A 161 3.28 -20.89 13.92
C ASP A 161 2.66 -19.51 14.15
N PHE A 162 1.32 -19.40 14.16
CA PHE A 162 0.62 -18.14 14.31
C PHE A 162 -0.36 -18.16 15.47
N ASP A 163 -0.29 -17.11 16.28
CA ASP A 163 -1.35 -16.72 17.19
C ASP A 163 -2.12 -15.52 16.61
N ILE A 164 -3.32 -15.29 17.15
CA ILE A 164 -4.17 -14.17 16.79
C ILE A 164 -4.71 -13.48 18.05
N ARG A 165 -4.88 -12.17 17.97
CA ARG A 165 -5.75 -11.40 18.86
C ARG A 165 -6.91 -10.82 18.04
N LEU A 166 -8.09 -10.83 18.63
CA LEU A 166 -9.34 -10.40 18.00
C LEU A 166 -9.95 -9.27 18.82
N LEU A 167 -10.43 -8.23 18.16
CA LEU A 167 -11.09 -7.10 18.80
C LEU A 167 -12.39 -6.81 18.06
N PRO A 168 -13.50 -7.43 18.46
CA PRO A 168 -14.83 -7.12 17.92
C PRO A 168 -15.15 -5.64 18.12
N LEU A 169 -15.61 -4.97 17.06
CA LEU A 169 -15.83 -3.53 17.01
C LEU A 169 -17.04 -3.22 16.11
N ASP A 170 -17.77 -2.15 16.40
CA ASP A 170 -18.80 -1.65 15.49
C ASP A 170 -18.18 -1.15 14.17
N ASP A 171 -18.86 -1.42 13.05
CA ASP A 171 -18.38 -1.12 11.70
C ASP A 171 -17.87 0.33 11.50
N VAL A 172 -18.49 1.31 12.17
CA VAL A 172 -18.10 2.73 12.10
C VAL A 172 -16.65 2.97 12.54
N TRP A 173 -16.14 2.16 13.46
CA TRP A 173 -14.81 2.30 14.01
C TRP A 173 -13.76 1.46 13.29
N ILE A 174 -14.17 0.44 12.54
CA ILE A 174 -13.26 -0.57 11.98
C ILE A 174 -12.26 0.05 11.00
N VAL A 175 -12.72 0.88 10.07
CA VAL A 175 -11.84 1.49 9.05
C VAL A 175 -10.83 2.43 9.70
N LEU A 176 -11.28 3.24 10.65
CA LEU A 176 -10.41 4.17 11.37
C LEU A 176 -9.44 3.41 12.28
N GLY A 177 -9.92 2.36 12.92
CA GLY A 177 -9.16 1.55 13.86
C GLY A 177 -8.06 0.74 13.19
N GLU A 178 -8.27 0.20 11.99
CA GLU A 178 -7.20 -0.44 11.22
C GLU A 178 -6.03 0.53 10.97
N ARG A 179 -6.33 1.76 10.53
CA ARG A 179 -5.30 2.80 10.31
C ARG A 179 -4.57 3.16 11.60
N ALA A 180 -5.31 3.27 12.69
CA ALA A 180 -4.79 3.59 14.01
C ALA A 180 -3.82 2.49 14.50
N LEU A 181 -4.19 1.21 14.35
CA LEU A 181 -3.32 0.08 14.70
C LEU A 181 -2.09 -0.01 13.80
N LEU A 182 -2.23 0.19 12.48
CA LEU A 182 -1.09 0.21 11.56
C LEU A 182 -0.07 1.29 11.94
N ARG A 183 -0.52 2.47 12.37
CA ARG A 183 0.33 3.52 12.93
C ARG A 183 0.97 3.10 14.24
N ALA A 184 0.18 2.55 15.17
CA ALA A 184 0.65 2.19 16.51
C ALA A 184 1.71 1.09 16.51
N TYR A 185 1.61 0.13 15.59
CA TYR A 185 2.56 -0.98 15.47
C TYR A 185 3.61 -0.77 14.36
N ALA A 186 3.68 0.42 13.75
CA ALA A 186 4.55 0.67 12.60
C ALA A 186 6.02 0.31 12.90
N PRO A 187 6.70 -0.46 12.02
CA PRO A 187 6.20 -0.97 10.75
C PRO A 187 5.45 -2.29 10.93
N VAL A 188 4.28 -2.48 10.32
CA VAL A 188 3.62 -3.80 10.30
C VAL A 188 4.07 -4.59 9.07
N LEU A 189 4.94 -5.59 9.27
CA LEU A 189 5.72 -6.24 8.20
C LEU A 189 4.88 -6.67 6.98
N TRP A 190 3.80 -7.43 7.17
CA TRP A 190 2.98 -7.95 6.05
C TRP A 190 1.98 -6.94 5.48
N ASN A 191 1.79 -5.79 6.13
CA ASN A 191 0.97 -4.71 5.61
C ASN A 191 1.80 -3.73 4.79
N THR A 192 3.02 -3.41 5.24
CA THR A 192 3.83 -2.33 4.64
C THR A 192 5.04 -2.83 3.88
N LEU A 193 5.90 -3.66 4.49
CA LEU A 193 7.15 -4.08 3.87
C LEU A 193 6.99 -5.31 2.95
N MET A 194 5.94 -6.10 3.18
CA MET A 194 5.62 -7.32 2.44
C MET A 194 4.15 -7.35 2.00
N PRO A 195 3.70 -6.40 1.17
CA PRO A 195 2.34 -6.39 0.64
C PRO A 195 2.02 -7.68 -0.14
N GLY A 196 0.73 -7.98 -0.24
CA GLY A 196 0.19 -9.13 -0.98
C GLY A 196 -0.45 -10.22 -0.14
N PHE A 197 -0.26 -10.21 1.20
CA PHE A 197 -0.95 -11.16 2.09
C PHE A 197 -2.46 -10.95 2.08
N GLY A 198 -2.90 -9.71 2.34
CA GLY A 198 -4.29 -9.30 2.46
C GLY A 198 -5.11 -9.29 1.16
N ALA A 199 -4.43 -9.40 0.01
CA ALA A 199 -5.04 -9.19 -1.29
C ALA A 199 -5.93 -10.37 -1.70
N ASN A 200 -7.14 -10.08 -2.17
CA ASN A 200 -7.97 -11.07 -2.86
C ASN A 200 -7.26 -11.56 -4.14
N PRO A 201 -7.60 -12.75 -4.67
CA PRO A 201 -7.06 -13.20 -5.95
C PRO A 201 -7.28 -12.15 -7.03
N ALA A 202 -6.18 -11.66 -7.61
CA ALA A 202 -6.26 -10.81 -8.79
C ALA A 202 -6.85 -11.62 -9.95
N GLY A 203 -7.52 -10.96 -10.89
CA GLY A 203 -7.90 -11.61 -12.14
C GLY A 203 -6.68 -12.18 -12.88
N THR A 204 -6.88 -13.02 -13.89
CA THR A 204 -5.80 -13.74 -14.60
C THR A 204 -5.01 -12.87 -15.58
N ALA A 205 -4.94 -11.56 -15.37
CA ALA A 205 -4.31 -10.63 -16.29
C ALA A 205 -2.78 -10.75 -16.22
N ARG A 206 -2.12 -10.79 -17.40
CA ARG A 206 -0.67 -11.03 -17.57
C ARG A 206 0.22 -9.89 -17.07
N ASP A 207 -0.38 -8.79 -16.68
CA ASP A 207 0.28 -7.66 -16.02
C ASP A 207 0.47 -7.91 -14.52
N ASN A 208 -0.26 -8.85 -13.91
CA ASN A 208 -0.10 -9.13 -12.48
C ASN A 208 1.29 -9.74 -12.21
N ALA A 209 2.03 -9.09 -11.34
CA ALA A 209 3.31 -9.59 -10.86
C ALA A 209 3.10 -10.36 -9.56
N ARG A 210 4.08 -11.20 -9.22
CA ARG A 210 4.13 -11.86 -7.92
C ARG A 210 4.34 -10.82 -6.83
N SER A 211 3.56 -10.95 -5.75
CA SER A 211 3.68 -10.05 -4.61
C SER A 211 4.98 -10.23 -3.85
N ILE A 212 5.36 -9.25 -3.03
CA ILE A 212 6.50 -9.44 -2.10
C ILE A 212 6.22 -10.63 -1.17
N TRP A 213 4.99 -10.72 -0.64
CA TRP A 213 4.61 -11.85 0.22
C TRP A 213 4.72 -13.20 -0.52
N ASP A 214 4.18 -13.33 -1.74
CA ASP A 214 4.26 -14.55 -2.56
C ASP A 214 5.67 -14.88 -3.04
N SER A 215 6.53 -13.85 -3.12
CA SER A 215 7.93 -14.01 -3.50
C SER A 215 8.75 -14.59 -2.37
N ILE A 216 8.47 -14.20 -1.11
CA ILE A 216 9.12 -14.73 0.08
C ILE A 216 8.51 -16.07 0.52
N HIS A 217 7.19 -16.19 0.48
CA HIS A 217 6.38 -17.35 0.90
C HIS A 217 5.68 -18.01 -0.28
N PRO A 218 6.39 -18.81 -1.11
CA PRO A 218 5.78 -19.46 -2.25
C PRO A 218 4.80 -20.56 -1.83
N GLY A 219 3.89 -20.93 -2.73
CA GLY A 219 2.96 -22.06 -2.54
C GLY A 219 1.53 -21.77 -2.95
N ARG A 220 1.09 -20.51 -2.83
CA ARG A 220 -0.26 -20.11 -3.23
C ARG A 220 -0.52 -20.42 -4.72
N PRO A 221 -1.56 -21.22 -5.07
CA PRO A 221 -1.83 -21.58 -6.45
C PRO A 221 -2.01 -20.37 -7.37
N ARG A 222 -2.62 -19.30 -6.87
CA ARG A 222 -2.86 -18.05 -7.59
C ARG A 222 -1.58 -17.32 -8.01
N ALA A 223 -0.45 -17.57 -7.34
CA ALA A 223 0.82 -16.93 -7.65
C ALA A 223 1.70 -17.79 -8.58
N LYS A 224 1.38 -19.08 -8.78
CA LYS A 224 2.26 -20.06 -9.45
C LYS A 224 2.74 -19.60 -10.84
N GLY A 225 1.85 -19.02 -11.65
CA GLY A 225 2.16 -18.59 -13.02
C GLY A 225 2.52 -17.10 -13.17
N LEU A 226 2.63 -16.34 -12.08
CA LEU A 226 2.96 -14.92 -12.13
C LEU A 226 4.46 -14.72 -12.24
N LEU A 227 4.86 -13.78 -13.10
CA LEU A 227 6.25 -13.31 -13.20
C LEU A 227 6.74 -12.77 -11.85
N CYS A 228 8.06 -12.73 -11.67
CA CYS A 228 8.71 -12.18 -10.48
C CYS A 228 8.19 -10.77 -10.13
N ASN A 229 8.43 -10.33 -8.90
CA ASN A 229 8.06 -8.99 -8.48
C ASN A 229 8.68 -7.93 -9.43
N ARG A 230 7.96 -6.82 -9.64
CA ARG A 230 8.40 -5.79 -10.60
C ARG A 230 9.57 -4.97 -10.08
N ARG A 231 9.77 -4.89 -8.77
CA ARG A 231 10.61 -3.86 -8.12
C ARG A 231 11.80 -4.42 -7.38
N PHE A 232 11.65 -5.59 -6.76
CA PHE A 232 12.66 -6.14 -5.88
C PHE A 232 13.00 -7.57 -6.28
N THR A 233 14.28 -7.91 -6.16
CA THR A 233 14.76 -9.29 -6.10
C THR A 233 14.47 -9.88 -4.73
N ARG A 234 14.45 -11.21 -4.60
CA ARG A 234 14.31 -11.88 -3.30
C ARG A 234 15.35 -11.37 -2.28
N ALA A 235 16.60 -11.21 -2.69
CA ALA A 235 17.66 -10.72 -1.81
C ALA A 235 17.40 -9.29 -1.30
N GLU A 236 16.92 -8.39 -2.18
CA GLU A 236 16.54 -7.02 -1.80
C GLU A 236 15.32 -7.00 -0.86
N MET A 237 14.33 -7.86 -1.11
CA MET A 237 13.17 -8.03 -0.22
C MET A 237 13.61 -8.49 1.18
N GLU A 238 14.44 -9.52 1.27
CA GLU A 238 14.92 -10.03 2.56
C GLU A 238 15.75 -8.99 3.33
N ALA A 239 16.59 -8.21 2.64
CA ALA A 239 17.34 -7.12 3.26
C ALA A 239 16.40 -6.03 3.82
N ARG A 240 15.35 -5.68 3.06
CA ARG A 240 14.31 -4.72 3.50
C ARG A 240 13.54 -5.24 4.71
N ILE A 241 13.18 -6.53 4.72
CA ILE A 241 12.47 -7.18 5.84
C ILE A 241 13.35 -7.19 7.10
N ARG A 242 14.62 -7.59 6.97
CA ARG A 242 15.58 -7.58 8.10
C ARG A 242 15.75 -6.17 8.68
N ALA A 243 15.84 -5.15 7.83
CA ALA A 243 15.90 -3.77 8.28
C ALA A 243 14.61 -3.34 9.01
N GLY A 244 13.43 -3.76 8.52
CA GLY A 244 12.15 -3.57 9.22
C GLY A 244 12.10 -4.23 10.61
N ILE A 245 12.60 -5.46 10.73
CA ILE A 245 12.63 -6.20 11.99
C ILE A 245 13.54 -5.53 13.02
N ALA A 246 14.67 -4.98 12.56
CA ALA A 246 15.60 -4.24 13.41
C ALA A 246 14.94 -3.01 14.06
N VAL A 247 13.93 -2.40 13.42
CA VAL A 247 13.15 -1.30 14.01
C VAL A 247 12.44 -1.74 15.30
N PHE A 248 11.97 -2.99 15.37
CA PHE A 248 11.32 -3.50 16.59
C PHE A 248 12.29 -3.68 17.76
N SER A 249 13.61 -3.63 17.53
CA SER A 249 14.60 -3.65 18.60
C SER A 249 14.89 -2.26 19.17
N LEU A 250 14.32 -1.21 18.58
CA LEU A 250 14.39 0.18 19.06
C LEU A 250 13.17 0.51 19.92
N GLU A 251 13.42 1.12 21.08
CA GLU A 251 12.38 1.63 21.96
C GLU A 251 11.49 2.66 21.26
N GLU A 252 10.22 2.72 21.63
CA GLU A 252 9.24 3.62 20.98
C GLU A 252 9.61 5.11 21.15
N SER A 253 10.27 5.45 22.26
CA SER A 253 10.76 6.80 22.54
C SER A 253 12.09 7.15 21.86
N ASP A 254 12.76 6.20 21.19
CA ASP A 254 14.05 6.44 20.53
C ASP A 254 13.84 7.22 19.22
N PRO A 255 14.41 8.44 19.07
CA PRO A 255 14.33 9.21 17.81
C PRO A 255 14.90 8.48 16.59
N SER A 256 15.78 7.51 16.79
CA SER A 256 16.35 6.66 15.75
C SER A 256 15.30 5.76 15.11
N ARG A 257 14.25 5.38 15.86
CA ARG A 257 13.15 4.55 15.36
C ARG A 257 12.41 5.24 14.21
N GLU A 258 12.00 6.49 14.43
CA GLU A 258 11.31 7.28 13.40
C GLU A 258 12.24 7.59 12.21
N THR A 259 13.53 7.83 12.47
CA THR A 259 14.53 8.01 11.41
C THR A 259 14.63 6.77 10.51
N GLU A 260 14.69 5.58 11.11
CA GLU A 260 14.80 4.32 10.39
C GLU A 260 13.51 3.98 9.63
N LEU A 261 12.34 4.24 10.23
CA LEU A 261 11.05 4.15 9.55
C LEU A 261 11.00 5.04 8.31
N ARG A 262 11.43 6.30 8.41
CA ARG A 262 11.51 7.21 7.25
C ARG A 262 12.45 6.68 6.18
N ARG A 263 13.59 6.11 6.57
CA ARG A 263 14.56 5.49 5.66
C ARG A 263 13.95 4.32 4.90
N LEU A 264 13.26 3.41 5.60
CA LEU A 264 12.57 2.26 5.00
C LEU A 264 11.47 2.71 4.03
N ARG A 265 10.65 3.68 4.44
CA ARG A 265 9.56 4.25 3.64
C ARG A 265 10.07 5.00 2.39
N GLY A 266 11.21 5.69 2.52
CA GLY A 266 11.82 6.46 1.44
C GLY A 266 12.72 5.65 0.49
N GLN A 267 12.94 4.36 0.77
CA GLN A 267 13.81 3.52 -0.05
C GLN A 267 13.19 3.32 -1.45
N ARG A 268 13.84 3.89 -2.46
CA ARG A 268 13.43 3.71 -3.85
C ARG A 268 13.79 2.31 -4.33
N ALA A 269 12.84 1.64 -4.97
CA ALA A 269 13.07 0.35 -5.61
C ALA A 269 13.55 0.54 -7.04
N ASN A 270 14.42 -0.38 -7.50
CA ASN A 270 14.90 -0.39 -8.87
C ASN A 270 14.07 -1.37 -9.69
N MET A 271 13.19 -0.83 -10.54
CA MET A 271 12.31 -1.62 -11.40
C MET A 271 13.11 -2.70 -12.15
N ILE A 272 12.64 -3.94 -12.06
CA ILE A 272 13.12 -5.10 -12.80
C ILE A 272 12.41 -5.16 -14.15
N TRP A 273 11.08 -5.04 -14.15
CA TRP A 273 10.27 -5.08 -15.36
C TRP A 273 8.93 -4.37 -15.21
N SER A 274 8.34 -3.96 -16.33
CA SER A 274 6.95 -3.49 -16.38
C SER A 274 6.25 -3.95 -17.67
N PRO A 275 4.91 -4.02 -17.69
CA PRO A 275 4.15 -4.11 -18.93
C PRO A 275 4.43 -2.91 -19.85
N ALA A 276 4.22 -3.09 -21.14
CA ALA A 276 4.19 -1.96 -22.07
C ALA A 276 2.99 -1.06 -21.79
N LYS A 277 3.16 0.26 -22.01
CA LYS A 277 2.06 1.23 -21.93
C LYS A 277 0.90 0.83 -22.86
N LYS A 278 -0.32 1.11 -22.42
CA LYS A 278 -1.53 0.87 -23.23
C LYS A 278 -1.42 1.68 -24.54
N GLY A 279 -1.57 0.99 -25.68
CA GLY A 279 -1.45 1.61 -27.01
C GLY A 279 -0.01 1.71 -27.56
N ALA A 280 0.99 1.18 -26.86
CA ALA A 280 2.35 1.10 -27.39
C ALA A 280 2.41 0.21 -28.65
N ALA A 281 3.17 0.65 -29.66
CA ALA A 281 3.39 -0.10 -30.89
C ALA A 281 4.06 -1.47 -30.62
N ASP A 282 5.02 -1.48 -29.71
CA ASP A 282 5.63 -2.71 -29.19
C ASP A 282 5.02 -3.09 -27.85
N ARG A 283 4.30 -4.21 -27.86
CA ARG A 283 3.55 -4.77 -26.72
C ARG A 283 4.37 -5.72 -25.85
N ARG A 284 5.67 -5.92 -26.14
CA ARG A 284 6.56 -6.74 -25.32
C ARG A 284 6.77 -6.13 -23.94
N LEU A 285 7.06 -6.96 -22.95
CA LEU A 285 7.43 -6.49 -21.61
C LEU A 285 8.72 -5.65 -21.68
N ARG A 286 8.78 -4.61 -20.86
CA ARG A 286 9.98 -3.78 -20.69
C ARG A 286 10.76 -4.33 -19.52
N VAL A 287 11.98 -4.78 -19.77
CA VAL A 287 12.86 -5.36 -18.75
C VAL A 287 14.04 -4.43 -18.57
N TYR A 288 14.19 -3.90 -17.37
CA TYR A 288 15.21 -2.90 -17.02
C TYR A 288 16.44 -3.55 -16.35
N ARG A 289 16.23 -4.70 -15.70
CA ARG A 289 17.29 -5.51 -15.07
C ARG A 289 17.23 -6.95 -15.61
N PRO A 290 17.77 -7.23 -16.82
CA PRO A 290 17.64 -8.54 -17.47
C PRO A 290 18.13 -9.71 -16.62
N ASP A 291 19.28 -9.58 -15.96
CA ASP A 291 19.84 -10.66 -15.14
C ASP A 291 18.93 -11.00 -13.96
N ALA A 292 18.41 -9.99 -13.26
CA ALA A 292 17.45 -10.16 -12.17
C ALA A 292 16.12 -10.73 -12.66
N PHE A 293 15.62 -10.26 -13.82
CA PHE A 293 14.39 -10.78 -14.41
C PHE A 293 14.52 -12.27 -14.74
N LEU A 294 15.62 -12.68 -15.36
CA LEU A 294 15.84 -14.08 -15.71
C LEU A 294 16.04 -14.95 -14.46
N SER A 295 16.90 -14.53 -13.53
CA SER A 295 17.22 -15.33 -12.34
C SER A 295 16.03 -15.51 -11.39
N GLU A 296 15.26 -14.45 -11.13
CA GLU A 296 14.12 -14.50 -10.21
C GLU A 296 12.98 -15.36 -10.78
N ASN A 297 12.69 -15.26 -12.07
CA ASN A 297 11.68 -16.11 -12.70
C ASN A 297 12.13 -17.58 -12.79
N ALA A 298 13.41 -17.83 -13.06
CA ALA A 298 13.97 -19.18 -13.05
C ALA A 298 13.89 -19.81 -11.65
N ALA A 299 14.08 -19.02 -10.58
CA ALA A 299 13.94 -19.49 -9.20
C ALA A 299 12.50 -19.98 -8.87
N PHE A 300 11.49 -19.48 -9.59
CA PHE A 300 10.10 -19.96 -9.48
C PHE A 300 9.76 -21.07 -10.49
N GLY A 301 10.74 -21.55 -11.28
CA GLY A 301 10.53 -22.59 -12.29
C GLY A 301 9.69 -22.13 -13.47
N LEU A 302 9.66 -20.83 -13.77
CA LEU A 302 8.91 -20.29 -14.91
C LEU A 302 9.72 -20.42 -16.20
N ASP A 303 9.07 -20.99 -17.22
CA ASP A 303 9.60 -20.99 -18.57
C ASP A 303 9.30 -19.65 -19.25
N LEU A 304 10.36 -18.92 -19.61
CA LEU A 304 10.27 -17.62 -20.26
C LEU A 304 10.33 -17.70 -21.79
N THR A 305 10.41 -18.88 -22.40
CA THR A 305 10.50 -19.05 -23.86
C THR A 305 9.34 -18.40 -24.61
N GLU A 306 8.13 -18.48 -24.07
CA GLU A 306 6.93 -17.85 -24.65
C GLU A 306 6.75 -16.37 -24.24
N VAL A 307 7.52 -15.91 -23.25
CA VAL A 307 7.42 -14.55 -22.71
C VAL A 307 8.24 -13.60 -23.59
N ARG A 308 7.55 -12.78 -24.38
CA ARG A 308 8.22 -11.78 -25.22
C ARG A 308 8.53 -10.50 -24.45
N TRP A 309 9.82 -10.20 -24.30
CA TRP A 309 10.32 -9.00 -23.63
C TRP A 309 11.43 -8.30 -24.43
N VAL A 310 11.78 -7.08 -24.02
CA VAL A 310 12.89 -6.30 -24.56
C VAL A 310 13.63 -5.58 -23.44
N ALA A 311 14.96 -5.59 -23.50
CA ALA A 311 15.79 -4.84 -22.57
C ALA A 311 15.66 -3.33 -22.82
N VAL A 312 15.51 -2.54 -21.75
CA VAL A 312 15.40 -1.09 -21.80
C VAL A 312 16.37 -0.48 -20.78
N GLY A 313 17.09 0.57 -21.18
CA GLY A 313 18.13 1.18 -20.34
C GLY A 313 17.62 2.21 -19.32
N ASP A 314 16.42 2.75 -19.50
CA ASP A 314 15.82 3.73 -18.60
C ASP A 314 14.43 3.31 -18.13
N THR A 315 14.03 3.75 -16.95
CA THR A 315 12.72 3.45 -16.35
C THR A 315 11.68 4.55 -16.61
N SER A 316 11.94 5.49 -17.52
CA SER A 316 11.05 6.66 -17.75
C SER A 316 9.65 6.24 -18.25
N ASP A 317 9.60 5.10 -18.94
CA ASP A 317 8.37 4.50 -19.45
C ASP A 317 7.74 3.43 -18.53
N ALA A 318 8.32 3.21 -17.35
CA ALA A 318 7.82 2.20 -16.43
C ALA A 318 6.42 2.57 -15.91
N LEU A 319 5.51 1.60 -15.95
CA LEU A 319 4.23 1.74 -15.29
C LEU A 319 4.39 1.52 -13.77
N PRO A 320 3.67 2.28 -12.94
CA PRO A 320 3.70 2.06 -11.50
C PRO A 320 3.25 0.63 -11.18
N ASP A 321 3.84 0.06 -10.13
CA ASP A 321 3.44 -1.23 -9.60
C ASP A 321 2.16 -1.05 -8.77
N PRO A 322 1.05 -1.77 -9.04
CA PRO A 322 -0.14 -1.72 -8.19
C PRO A 322 0.17 -2.00 -6.71
N GLU A 323 1.18 -2.83 -6.42
CA GLU A 323 1.61 -3.09 -5.04
C GLU A 323 2.36 -1.93 -4.41
N GLU A 324 3.10 -1.13 -5.19
CA GLU A 324 3.68 0.12 -4.72
C GLU A 324 2.58 1.10 -4.34
N VAL A 325 1.50 1.18 -5.12
CA VAL A 325 0.35 2.02 -4.78
C VAL A 325 -0.30 1.55 -3.48
N ALA A 326 -0.45 0.23 -3.30
CA ALA A 326 -0.98 -0.34 -2.06
C ALA A 326 -0.06 -0.04 -0.86
N GLU A 327 1.25 -0.26 -0.99
CA GLU A 327 2.26 0.06 0.01
C GLU A 327 2.21 1.55 0.38
N VAL A 328 2.21 2.46 -0.61
CA VAL A 328 2.14 3.91 -0.38
C VAL A 328 0.86 4.30 0.36
N ASN A 329 -0.28 3.68 0.04
CA ASN A 329 -1.54 3.94 0.75
C ASN A 329 -1.47 3.47 2.23
N THR A 330 -0.87 2.31 2.49
CA THR A 330 -0.67 1.81 3.85
C THR A 330 0.34 2.66 4.62
N LEU A 331 1.44 3.07 3.99
CA LEU A 331 2.43 3.98 4.58
C LEU A 331 1.82 5.36 4.87
N ALA A 332 0.93 5.85 4.01
CA ALA A 332 0.18 7.08 4.27
C ALA A 332 -0.75 6.94 5.48
N ALA A 333 -1.33 5.76 5.71
CA ALA A 333 -2.10 5.48 6.92
C ALA A 333 -1.22 5.53 8.18
N GLU A 334 0.04 5.10 8.11
CA GLU A 334 1.01 5.28 9.21
C GLU A 334 1.36 6.76 9.46
N GLN A 335 1.31 7.62 8.42
CA GLN A 335 1.78 9.01 8.47
C GLN A 335 0.70 10.08 8.71
N SER A 336 -0.57 9.81 8.43
CA SER A 336 -1.63 10.84 8.40
C SER A 336 -1.87 11.45 9.79
N GLY A 337 -1.33 12.65 10.04
CA GLY A 337 -1.50 13.42 11.28
C GLY A 337 -0.73 14.75 11.29
N VAL A 338 -0.66 15.45 10.15
CA VAL A 338 -0.15 16.84 10.06
C VAL A 338 -1.29 17.78 9.67
#